data_AF-A0A3B1JKH8-F1
#
_entry.id   AF-A0A3B1JKH8-F1
#
_cell.length_a   1.000
_cell.length_b   1.000
_cell.length_c   1.000
_cell.angle_alpha   90.00
_cell.angle_beta   90.00
_cell.angle_gamma   90.00
#
_symmetry.space_group_name_H-M   'P 1'
#
loop_
_entity.id
_entity.type
_entity.pdbx_description
1 polymer ?
#
loop_
_entity_poly.entity_id
_entity_poly.type
_entity_poly.pdbx_seq_one_letter_code
_entity_poly.pdbx_strand_id
1 'polypeptide(L)'
;MEIYVSLSLYHCLQLLGNILQWDGILSQSTLKELAVDSTLNRYILSALQMADFGEDSVEKCRRVVEYFPVHWFSTLKGQQTLPQMENLCRYMKHLATSLYRSSLTASDVDKRNVREHIKEVVRLLGRLNALDHVITVASEHGIKDIKTLLETK
;
A
#
# COMPACT_ATOMS: atom_id res chain seq x y z
N MET A 1 21.72 8.43 4.75
CA MET A 1 21.07 7.68 3.65
C MET A 1 19.55 7.80 3.75
N GLU A 2 18.98 7.58 4.93
CA GLU A 2 17.53 7.66 5.22
C GLU A 2 16.86 9.02 4.90
N ILE A 3 17.54 10.15 5.19
CA ILE A 3 17.04 11.50 4.82
C ILE A 3 16.91 11.66 3.30
N TYR A 4 17.86 11.13 2.53
CA TYR A 4 17.83 11.20 1.07
C TYR A 4 16.72 10.34 0.47
N VAL A 5 16.48 9.14 1.02
CA VAL A 5 15.37 8.26 0.62
C VAL A 5 14.01 8.88 0.97
N SER A 6 13.92 9.53 2.12
CA SER A 6 12.68 10.20 2.55
C SER A 6 12.35 11.42 1.69
N LEU A 7 13.37 12.22 1.34
CA LEU A 7 13.21 13.37 0.45
C LEU A 7 12.87 12.96 -0.99
N SER A 8 13.48 11.88 -1.50
CA SER A 8 13.16 11.38 -2.84
C SER A 8 11.74 10.84 -2.92
N LEU A 9 11.27 10.12 -1.89
CA LEU A 9 9.88 9.64 -1.81
C LEU A 9 8.89 10.81 -1.79
N TYR A 10 9.17 11.86 -1.00
CA TYR A 10 8.33 13.06 -0.94
C TYR A 10 8.14 13.71 -2.32
N HIS A 11 9.21 13.94 -3.06
CA HIS A 11 9.12 14.52 -4.41
C HIS A 11 8.35 13.61 -5.38
N CYS A 12 8.54 12.29 -5.30
CA CYS A 12 7.79 11.36 -6.14
C CYS A 12 6.29 11.38 -5.82
N LEU A 13 5.92 11.53 -4.54
CA LEU A 13 4.52 11.68 -4.13
C LEU A 13 3.91 12.99 -4.61
N GLN A 14 4.65 14.09 -4.57
CA GLN A 14 4.19 15.37 -5.16
C GLN A 14 3.95 15.24 -6.67
N LEU A 15 4.88 14.60 -7.39
CA LEU A 15 4.71 14.34 -8.82
C LEU A 15 3.48 13.47 -9.09
N LEU A 16 3.29 12.40 -8.31
CA LEU A 16 2.11 11.55 -8.41
C LEU A 16 0.83 12.37 -8.19
N GLY A 17 0.78 13.21 -7.17
CA GLY A 17 -0.33 14.12 -6.90
C GLY A 17 -0.63 15.03 -8.08
N ASN A 18 0.40 15.64 -8.68
CA ASN A 18 0.26 16.50 -9.86
C ASN A 18 -0.27 15.74 -11.08
N ILE A 19 0.23 14.53 -11.34
CA ILE A 19 -0.27 13.67 -12.43
C ILE A 19 -1.76 13.37 -12.22
N LEU A 20 -2.17 13.03 -11.00
CA LEU A 20 -3.54 12.67 -10.67
C LEU A 20 -4.52 13.85 -10.73
N GLN A 21 -4.06 15.10 -10.71
CA GLN A 21 -4.92 16.26 -11.02
C GLN A 21 -5.41 16.29 -12.47
N TRP A 22 -4.85 15.45 -13.35
CA TRP A 22 -5.29 15.32 -14.73
C TRP A 22 -6.41 14.28 -14.92
N ASP A 23 -6.97 13.74 -13.83
CA ASP A 23 -8.18 12.93 -13.86
C ASP A 23 -9.36 13.72 -14.46
N GLY A 24 -10.06 13.11 -15.41
CA GLY A 24 -11.10 13.77 -16.21
C GLY A 24 -10.59 14.65 -17.36
N ILE A 25 -9.27 14.90 -17.46
CA ILE A 25 -8.65 15.60 -18.60
C ILE A 25 -8.00 14.58 -19.55
N LEU A 26 -7.18 13.68 -19.00
CA LEU A 26 -6.55 12.60 -19.75
C LEU A 26 -7.44 11.36 -19.83
N SER A 27 -7.17 10.51 -20.81
CA SER A 27 -7.77 9.17 -20.85
C SER A 27 -7.35 8.37 -19.62
N GLN A 28 -8.25 7.52 -19.08
CA GLN A 28 -7.92 6.68 -17.92
C GLN A 28 -6.71 5.77 -18.18
N SER A 29 -6.51 5.31 -19.41
CA SER A 29 -5.34 4.48 -19.76
C SER A 29 -4.04 5.28 -19.66
N THR A 30 -3.99 6.47 -20.26
CA THR A 30 -2.81 7.34 -20.20
C THR A 30 -2.50 7.79 -18.77
N LEU A 31 -3.54 8.16 -18.02
CA LEU A 31 -3.37 8.59 -16.63
C LEU A 31 -2.84 7.46 -15.75
N LYS A 32 -3.36 6.24 -15.94
CA LYS A 32 -2.89 5.03 -15.26
C LYS A 32 -1.44 4.70 -15.60
N GLU A 33 -1.05 4.77 -16.87
CA GLU A 33 0.32 4.54 -17.31
C GLU A 33 1.30 5.55 -16.68
N LEU A 34 0.94 6.84 -16.64
CA LEU A 34 1.77 7.88 -16.04
C LEU A 34 1.88 7.73 -14.52
N ALA A 35 0.74 7.58 -13.84
CA ALA A 35 0.69 7.52 -12.38
C ALA A 35 1.28 6.22 -11.84
N VAL A 36 0.97 5.09 -12.48
CA VAL A 36 1.31 3.77 -11.96
C VAL A 36 2.60 3.25 -12.55
N ASP A 37 2.66 3.05 -13.87
CA ASP A 37 3.81 2.39 -14.47
C ASP A 37 5.05 3.29 -14.45
N SER A 38 4.86 4.56 -14.79
CA SER A 38 5.98 5.50 -14.90
C SER A 38 6.39 6.11 -13.56
N THR A 39 5.45 6.31 -12.62
CA THR A 39 5.72 7.00 -11.34
C THR A 39 5.80 6.04 -10.16
N LEU A 40 4.72 5.30 -9.88
CA LEU A 40 4.69 4.37 -8.75
C LEU A 40 5.72 3.25 -8.90
N ASN A 41 5.64 2.47 -9.98
CA ASN A 41 6.40 1.24 -10.15
C ASN A 41 7.90 1.50 -10.35
N ARG A 42 8.28 2.64 -10.94
CA ARG A 42 9.68 2.99 -11.21
C ARG A 42 10.37 3.70 -10.05
N TYR A 43 9.71 4.69 -9.44
CA TYR A 43 10.37 5.59 -8.49
C TYR A 43 9.90 5.37 -7.06
N ILE A 44 8.59 5.40 -6.83
CA ILE A 44 8.02 5.31 -5.46
C ILE A 44 8.30 3.92 -4.86
N LEU A 45 8.05 2.85 -5.61
CA LEU A 45 8.25 1.48 -5.10
C LEU A 45 9.72 1.22 -4.79
N SER A 46 10.63 1.69 -5.65
CA SER A 46 12.07 1.63 -5.40
C SER A 46 12.44 2.37 -4.11
N ALA A 47 11.91 3.58 -3.90
CA ALA A 47 12.15 4.34 -2.68
C ALA A 47 11.57 3.65 -1.42
N LEU A 48 10.39 3.02 -1.52
CA LEU A 48 9.79 2.23 -0.44
C LEU A 48 10.63 0.99 -0.08
N GLN A 49 11.23 0.33 -1.08
CA GLN A 49 12.09 -0.85 -0.88
C GLN A 49 13.47 -0.50 -0.30
N MET A 50 13.96 0.72 -0.56
CA MET A 50 15.22 1.22 -0.01
C MET A 50 15.07 1.80 1.40
N ALA A 51 13.84 2.04 1.86
CA ALA A 51 13.58 2.43 3.23
C ALA A 51 13.64 1.20 4.15
N ASP A 52 14.17 1.38 5.36
CA ASP A 52 14.17 0.32 6.36
C ASP A 52 12.73 -0.13 6.67
N PHE A 53 12.54 -1.45 6.79
CA PHE A 53 11.24 -2.03 7.13
C PHE A 53 10.94 -1.74 8.61
N GLY A 54 10.02 -0.82 8.86
CA GLY A 54 9.61 -0.41 10.20
C GLY A 54 8.17 0.09 10.25
N GLU A 55 7.77 0.59 11.41
CA GLU A 55 6.42 1.13 11.66
C GLU A 55 6.09 2.27 10.68
N ASP A 56 7.09 3.10 10.35
CA ASP A 56 7.01 4.19 9.37
C ASP A 56 6.76 3.71 7.93
N SER A 57 7.11 2.46 7.58
CA SER A 57 6.84 1.91 6.24
C SER A 57 5.35 1.78 5.96
N VAL A 58 4.54 1.48 6.98
CA VAL A 58 3.07 1.38 6.84
C VAL A 58 2.47 2.75 6.58
N GLU A 59 2.97 3.79 7.26
CA GLU A 59 2.55 5.16 7.04
C GLU A 59 2.94 5.67 5.65
N LYS A 60 4.13 5.32 5.16
CA LYS A 60 4.53 5.58 3.77
C LYS A 60 3.60 4.90 2.76
N CYS A 61 3.23 3.64 2.97
CA CYS A 61 2.23 2.96 2.15
C CYS A 61 0.87 3.65 2.20
N ARG A 62 0.42 4.05 3.39
CA ARG A 62 -0.84 4.79 3.56
C ARG A 62 -0.86 6.03 2.69
N ARG A 63 0.17 6.88 2.80
CA ARG A 63 0.28 8.10 1.98
C ARG A 63 0.23 7.80 0.49
N VAL A 64 0.97 6.80 0.02
CA VAL A 64 0.94 6.38 -1.40
C VAL A 64 -0.47 5.99 -1.84
N VAL A 65 -1.15 5.14 -1.06
CA VAL A 65 -2.52 4.69 -1.36
C VAL A 65 -3.52 5.85 -1.31
N GLU A 66 -3.30 6.84 -0.44
CA GLU A 66 -4.15 8.02 -0.30
C GLU A 66 -4.24 8.89 -1.55
N TYR A 67 -3.18 8.95 -2.35
CA TYR A 67 -3.19 9.69 -3.61
C TYR A 67 -4.15 9.09 -4.64
N PHE A 68 -4.33 7.77 -4.67
CA PHE A 68 -5.09 7.13 -5.75
C PHE A 68 -6.60 7.35 -5.63
N PRO A 69 -7.30 7.68 -6.75
CA PRO A 69 -8.75 7.84 -6.76
C PRO A 69 -9.47 6.52 -6.43
N VAL A 70 -10.41 6.56 -5.48
CA VAL A 70 -11.19 5.38 -5.06
C VAL A 70 -11.94 4.75 -6.23
N HIS A 71 -12.42 5.58 -7.17
CA HIS A 71 -13.20 5.11 -8.31
C HIS A 71 -12.40 4.23 -9.28
N TRP A 72 -11.06 4.24 -9.23
CA TRP A 72 -10.23 3.33 -10.04
C TRP A 72 -10.39 1.86 -9.64
N PHE A 73 -10.79 1.63 -8.39
CA PHE A 73 -10.89 0.31 -7.78
C PHE A 73 -12.33 -0.11 -7.54
N SER A 74 -13.24 0.83 -7.26
CA SER A 74 -14.65 0.52 -6.95
C SER A 74 -15.41 -0.15 -8.10
N THR A 75 -14.96 0.03 -9.34
CA THR A 75 -15.61 -0.56 -10.53
C THR A 75 -15.00 -1.90 -10.96
N LEU A 76 -13.97 -2.38 -10.26
CA LEU A 76 -13.33 -3.65 -10.58
C LEU A 76 -14.25 -4.81 -10.19
N LYS A 77 -14.38 -5.77 -11.11
CA LYS A 77 -15.12 -7.01 -10.86
C LYS A 77 -14.12 -8.08 -10.43
N GLY A 78 -14.43 -8.76 -9.33
CA GLY A 78 -13.60 -9.84 -8.79
C GLY A 78 -12.68 -9.39 -7.66
N GLN A 79 -11.75 -10.26 -7.31
CA GLN A 79 -10.91 -10.14 -6.10
C GLN A 79 -9.52 -9.55 -6.36
N GLN A 80 -9.28 -9.07 -7.57
CA GLN A 80 -7.96 -8.60 -8.00
C GLN A 80 -7.95 -7.09 -8.21
N THR A 81 -6.81 -6.49 -7.90
CA THR A 81 -6.52 -5.08 -8.16
C THR A 81 -6.21 -4.83 -9.64
N LEU A 82 -5.86 -3.60 -10.01
CA LEU A 82 -5.31 -3.31 -11.33
C LEU A 82 -4.00 -4.10 -11.53
N PRO A 83 -3.73 -4.72 -12.69
CA PRO A 83 -2.51 -5.51 -12.90
C PRO A 83 -1.22 -4.74 -12.58
N GLN A 84 -1.21 -3.46 -12.93
CA GLN A 84 -0.10 -2.53 -12.67
C GLN A 84 0.08 -2.15 -11.18
N MET A 85 -0.91 -2.38 -10.31
CA MET A 85 -0.81 -2.19 -8.84
C MET A 85 -0.21 -3.38 -8.10
N GLU A 86 -0.07 -4.53 -8.78
CA GLU A 86 0.30 -5.80 -8.16
C GLU A 86 1.64 -5.74 -7.44
N ASN A 87 2.60 -4.96 -7.94
CA ASN A 87 3.91 -4.81 -7.30
C ASN A 87 3.84 -4.12 -5.93
N LEU A 88 2.97 -3.11 -5.79
CA LEU A 88 2.73 -2.46 -4.50
C LEU A 88 2.00 -3.40 -3.54
N CYS A 89 1.05 -4.18 -4.04
CA CYS A 89 0.32 -5.18 -3.22
C CYS A 89 1.27 -6.25 -2.67
N ARG A 90 2.17 -6.76 -3.51
CA ARG A 90 3.22 -7.71 -3.10
C ARG A 90 4.18 -7.09 -2.09
N TYR A 91 4.59 -5.84 -2.28
CA TYR A 91 5.41 -5.14 -1.29
C TYR A 91 4.71 -5.04 0.07
N MET A 92 3.44 -4.63 0.09
CA MET A 92 2.63 -4.54 1.32
C MET A 92 2.46 -5.91 2.00
N LYS A 93 2.26 -6.99 1.24
CA LYS A 93 2.27 -8.36 1.78
C LYS A 93 3.60 -8.66 2.47
N HIS A 94 4.72 -8.39 1.81
CA HIS A 94 6.05 -8.63 2.38
C HIS A 94 6.30 -7.77 3.63
N LEU A 95 5.85 -6.51 3.63
CA LEU A 95 5.91 -5.64 4.80
C LEU A 95 5.17 -6.26 6.00
N ALA A 96 3.94 -6.74 5.80
CA ALA A 96 3.20 -7.44 6.86
C ALA A 96 3.94 -8.66 7.40
N THR A 97 4.54 -9.47 6.51
CA THR A 97 5.35 -10.62 6.92
C THR A 97 6.58 -10.20 7.73
N SER A 98 7.30 -9.16 7.29
CA SER A 98 8.49 -8.64 8.00
C SER A 98 8.15 -8.09 9.38
N LEU A 99 7.05 -7.33 9.49
CA LEU A 99 6.54 -6.81 10.77
C LEU A 99 6.15 -7.96 11.72
N TYR A 100 5.43 -8.96 11.21
CA TYR A 100 5.07 -10.12 12.02
C TYR A 100 6.32 -10.83 12.57
N ARG A 101 7.33 -11.06 11.72
CA ARG A 101 8.58 -11.71 12.12
C ARG A 101 9.35 -10.91 13.17
N SER A 102 9.40 -9.59 13.05
CA SER A 102 10.08 -8.74 14.04
C SER A 102 9.38 -8.76 15.40
N SER A 103 8.07 -9.02 15.45
CA SER A 103 7.30 -9.08 16.70
C SER A 103 7.48 -10.38 17.51
N LEU A 104 8.01 -11.45 16.92
CA LEU A 104 8.09 -12.77 17.57
C LEU A 104 8.91 -12.76 18.86
N THR A 105 9.92 -11.89 18.93
CA THR A 105 10.82 -11.73 20.09
C THR A 105 10.54 -10.45 20.88
N ALA A 106 9.49 -9.71 20.53
CA ALA A 106 9.19 -8.40 21.11
C ALA A 106 8.28 -8.51 22.34
N SER A 107 8.12 -7.40 23.06
CA SER A 107 7.22 -7.33 24.22
C SER A 107 5.74 -7.50 23.82
N ASP A 108 4.86 -7.77 24.77
CA ASP A 108 3.42 -7.89 24.49
C ASP A 108 2.80 -6.57 23.96
N VAL A 109 3.35 -5.43 24.38
CA VAL A 109 2.95 -4.10 23.87
C VAL A 109 3.34 -3.98 22.40
N ASP A 110 4.58 -4.33 22.05
CA ASP A 110 5.07 -4.26 20.67
C ASP A 110 4.31 -5.22 19.75
N LYS A 111 3.99 -6.43 20.22
CA LYS A 111 3.14 -7.39 19.48
C LYS A 111 1.77 -6.81 19.16
N ARG A 112 1.15 -6.10 20.11
CA ARG A 112 -0.14 -5.44 19.89
C ARG A 112 -0.02 -4.32 18.85
N ASN A 113 1.01 -3.50 18.93
CA ASN A 113 1.26 -2.42 17.96
C ASN A 113 1.48 -2.99 16.56
N VAL A 114 2.34 -4.00 16.42
CA VAL A 114 2.57 -4.70 15.14
C VAL A 114 1.27 -5.27 14.58
N ARG A 115 0.42 -5.86 15.42
CA ARG A 115 -0.87 -6.38 14.97
C ARG A 115 -1.79 -5.29 14.40
N GLU A 116 -1.80 -4.09 14.99
CA GLU A 116 -2.54 -2.96 14.42
C GLU A 116 -1.95 -2.49 13.08
N HIS A 117 -0.61 -2.51 12.94
CA HIS A 117 0.05 -2.22 11.67
C HIS A 117 -0.30 -3.23 10.58
N ILE A 118 -0.35 -4.52 10.88
CA ILE A 118 -0.77 -5.55 9.92
C ILE A 118 -2.24 -5.37 9.53
N LYS A 119 -3.13 -5.02 10.48
CA LYS A 119 -4.53 -4.68 10.14
C LYS A 119 -4.60 -3.46 9.22
N GLU A 120 -3.74 -2.47 9.42
CA GLU A 120 -3.68 -1.32 8.53
C GLU A 120 -3.25 -1.71 7.12
N VAL A 121 -2.23 -2.55 6.98
CA VAL A 121 -1.85 -3.13 5.67
C VAL A 121 -3.04 -3.82 5.01
N VAL A 122 -3.85 -4.58 5.77
CA VAL A 122 -5.08 -5.20 5.25
C VAL A 122 -6.09 -4.15 4.75
N ARG A 123 -6.29 -3.04 5.47
CA ARG A 123 -7.18 -1.95 5.01
C ARG A 123 -6.67 -1.31 3.73
N LEU A 124 -5.36 -1.06 3.63
CA LEU A 124 -4.74 -0.48 2.45
C LEU A 124 -4.89 -1.38 1.22
N LEU A 125 -4.65 -2.68 1.35
CA LEU A 125 -4.89 -3.67 0.29
C LEU A 125 -6.37 -3.70 -0.12
N GLY A 126 -7.27 -3.63 0.86
CA GLY A 126 -8.71 -3.54 0.64
C GLY A 126 -9.11 -2.33 -0.20
N ARG A 127 -8.56 -1.15 0.11
CA ARG A 127 -8.81 0.08 -0.65
C ARG A 127 -8.37 -0.01 -2.12
N LEU A 128 -7.37 -0.84 -2.43
CA LEU A 128 -6.90 -1.11 -3.79
C LEU A 128 -7.65 -2.27 -4.49
N ASN A 129 -8.71 -2.81 -3.89
CA ASN A 129 -9.41 -4.03 -4.34
C ASN A 129 -8.49 -5.27 -4.49
N ALA A 130 -7.41 -5.34 -3.72
CA ALA A 130 -6.48 -6.48 -3.71
C ALA A 130 -6.96 -7.55 -2.72
N LEU A 131 -8.16 -8.09 -2.94
CA LEU A 131 -8.86 -8.96 -1.97
C LEU A 131 -8.17 -10.33 -1.81
N ASP A 132 -7.52 -10.84 -2.85
CA ASP A 132 -6.67 -12.03 -2.79
C ASP A 132 -5.49 -11.85 -1.82
N HIS A 133 -4.80 -10.72 -1.88
CA HIS A 133 -3.74 -10.35 -0.95
C HIS A 133 -4.30 -10.13 0.46
N VAL A 134 -5.48 -9.50 0.60
CA VAL A 134 -6.17 -9.33 1.90
C VAL A 134 -6.41 -10.70 2.57
N ILE A 135 -6.98 -11.66 1.85
CA ILE A 135 -7.27 -13.00 2.36
C ILE A 135 -5.96 -13.69 2.79
N THR A 136 -4.92 -13.55 1.97
CA THR A 136 -3.61 -14.15 2.22
C THR A 136 -2.97 -13.58 3.49
N VAL A 137 -2.82 -12.26 3.57
CA VAL A 137 -2.22 -11.59 4.75
C VAL A 137 -3.03 -11.85 6.02
N ALA A 138 -4.36 -11.80 5.94
CA ALA A 138 -5.21 -12.02 7.10
C ALA A 138 -5.11 -13.46 7.63
N SER A 139 -5.06 -14.45 6.73
CA SER A 139 -4.92 -15.85 7.11
C SER A 139 -3.52 -16.18 7.66
N GLU A 140 -2.45 -15.67 7.02
CA GLU A 140 -1.06 -15.86 7.46
C GLU A 140 -0.80 -15.26 8.86
N HIS A 141 -1.51 -14.19 9.25
CA HIS A 141 -1.28 -13.47 10.51
C HIS A 141 -2.43 -13.58 11.53
N GLY A 142 -3.39 -14.48 11.32
CA GLY A 142 -4.49 -14.72 12.27
C GLY A 142 -5.41 -13.51 12.50
N ILE A 143 -5.59 -12.67 11.48
CA ILE A 143 -6.55 -11.55 11.53
C ILE A 143 -7.95 -12.10 11.25
N LYS A 144 -8.83 -11.96 12.24
CA LYS A 144 -10.26 -12.31 12.14
C LYS A 144 -11.08 -11.09 11.72
N ASP A 145 -12.30 -11.34 11.28
CA ASP A 145 -13.33 -10.31 11.01
C ASP A 145 -12.94 -9.30 9.91
N ILE A 146 -12.31 -9.78 8.84
CA ILE A 146 -11.86 -8.99 7.68
C ILE A 146 -12.95 -8.03 7.16
N LYS A 147 -14.23 -8.46 7.15
CA LYS A 147 -15.35 -7.62 6.71
C LYS A 147 -15.43 -6.29 7.46
N THR A 148 -15.27 -6.32 8.78
CA THR A 148 -15.30 -5.11 9.62
C THR A 148 -14.15 -4.15 9.31
N LEU A 149 -12.98 -4.70 8.97
CA LEU A 149 -11.81 -3.89 8.58
C LEU A 149 -12.02 -3.20 7.22
N LEU A 150 -12.71 -3.85 6.30
CA LEU A 150 -12.97 -3.32 4.95
C LEU A 150 -14.16 -2.35 4.92
N GLU A 151 -15.08 -2.46 5.87
CA GLU A 151 -16.27 -1.59 6.00
C GLU A 151 -15.96 -0.23 6.64
N THR A 152 -14.75 -0.02 7.17
CA THR A 152 -14.36 1.25 7.79
C THR A 152 -14.13 2.29 6.70
N LYS A 153 -15.16 3.09 6.43
CA LYS A 153 -15.25 4.09 5.36
C LYS A 153 -14.72 5.45 5.79
#